data_AF-A0A950SZW6-F1
#
_entry.id   AF-A0A950SZW6-F1
#
_cell.length_a   1.000
_cell.length_b   1.000
_cell.length_c   1.000
_cell.angle_alpha   90.00
_cell.angle_beta   90.00
_cell.angle_gamma   90.00
#
_symmetry.space_group_name_H-M   'P 1'
#
loop_
_entity.id
_entity.type
_entity.pdbx_description
1 polymer ?
#
loop_
_entity_poly.entity_id
_entity_poly.type
_entity_poly.pdbx_seq_one_letter_code
_entity_poly.pdbx_strand_id
1 'polypeptide(L)'
;MLKAYHTFSACRYIWPDQHRRIASLLEVLGEVVQAFCKLLADPALLPPSVAPNRYLLLATLQHMDEQIKILHPLIITFRSIHKSSSEQVRKLRLEIEHNLELLVQSCQDSLKHFQVLSDQTHFEEKKLEQFASNQPKPEAPGKLYLLFR
;
A
#
# COMPACT_ATOMS: atom_id res chain seq x y z
N MET A 1 -3.81 -9.73 7.77
CA MET A 1 -4.98 -9.73 6.87
C MET A 1 -5.63 -11.10 6.70
N LEU A 2 -5.00 -12.09 6.06
CA LEU A 2 -5.58 -13.45 5.91
C LEU A 2 -6.02 -14.10 7.23
N LYS A 3 -5.27 -13.88 8.33
CA LYS A 3 -5.67 -14.34 9.67
C LYS A 3 -6.93 -13.64 10.20
N ALA A 4 -7.14 -12.37 9.91
CA ALA A 4 -8.33 -11.61 10.36
C ALA A 4 -9.58 -12.08 9.60
N TYR A 5 -9.47 -12.29 8.29
CA TYR A 5 -10.52 -12.90 7.47
C TYR A 5 -10.91 -14.30 7.98
N HIS A 6 -9.93 -15.19 8.18
CA HIS A 6 -10.19 -16.52 8.75
C HIS A 6 -10.81 -16.49 10.14
N THR A 7 -10.44 -15.49 10.96
CA THR A 7 -11.03 -15.32 12.29
C THR A 7 -12.51 -14.90 12.20
N PHE A 8 -12.89 -14.12 11.19
CA PHE A 8 -14.28 -13.70 10.97
C PHE A 8 -15.14 -14.80 10.31
N SER A 9 -14.61 -15.45 9.27
CA SER A 9 -15.36 -16.42 8.46
C SER A 9 -15.57 -17.76 9.17
N ALA A 10 -14.66 -18.17 10.05
CA ALA A 10 -14.74 -19.46 10.75
C ALA A 10 -15.61 -19.44 12.03
N CYS A 11 -15.89 -18.26 12.60
CA CYS A 11 -16.56 -18.17 13.90
C CYS A 11 -18.07 -17.86 13.76
N ARG A 12 -18.94 -18.77 14.21
CA ARG A 12 -20.38 -18.50 14.38
C ARG A 12 -20.66 -17.33 15.33
N TYR A 13 -19.72 -17.06 16.25
CA TYR A 13 -19.77 -15.97 17.23
C TYR A 13 -18.42 -15.23 17.24
N ILE A 14 -18.42 -13.95 16.89
CA ILE A 14 -17.23 -13.10 17.03
C ILE A 14 -17.11 -12.76 18.51
N TRP A 15 -16.10 -13.32 19.17
CA TRP A 15 -15.88 -13.04 20.59
C TRP A 15 -15.42 -11.58 20.78
N PRO A 16 -15.74 -10.94 21.92
CA PRO A 16 -15.32 -9.56 22.19
C PRO A 16 -13.83 -9.30 21.98
N ASP A 17 -12.97 -10.29 22.23
CA ASP A 17 -11.53 -10.19 22.03
C ASP A 17 -11.11 -10.20 20.55
N GLN A 18 -11.86 -10.90 19.69
CA GLN A 18 -11.64 -10.90 18.24
C GLN A 18 -11.97 -9.54 17.63
N HIS A 19 -13.04 -8.90 18.13
CA HIS A 19 -13.44 -7.56 17.74
C HIS A 19 -12.33 -6.53 18.02
N ARG A 20 -11.81 -6.51 19.26
CA ARG A 20 -10.72 -5.61 19.64
C ARG A 20 -9.48 -5.82 18.79
N ARG A 21 -9.12 -7.09 18.51
CA ARG A 21 -7.98 -7.41 17.63
C ARG A 21 -8.17 -6.86 16.23
N ILE A 22 -9.35 -6.97 15.66
CA ILE A 22 -9.61 -6.53 14.29
C ILE A 22 -9.64 -5.01 14.20
N ALA A 23 -10.27 -4.34 15.17
CA ALA A 23 -10.24 -2.89 15.25
C ALA A 23 -8.79 -2.36 15.33
N SER A 24 -7.96 -2.95 16.21
CA SER A 24 -6.55 -2.58 16.34
C SER A 24 -5.75 -2.87 15.06
N LEU A 25 -6.00 -3.98 14.37
CA LEU A 25 -5.35 -4.29 13.09
C LEU A 25 -5.74 -3.31 11.99
N LEU A 26 -7.01 -2.89 11.95
CA LEU A 26 -7.48 -1.90 10.98
C LEU A 26 -6.92 -0.51 11.25
N GLU A 27 -6.75 -0.14 12.52
CA GLU A 27 -6.10 1.11 12.91
C GLU A 27 -4.64 1.15 12.45
N VAL A 28 -3.85 0.12 12.81
CA VAL A 28 -2.45 0.00 12.37
C VAL A 28 -2.34 -0.03 10.84
N LEU A 29 -3.22 -0.78 10.17
CA LEU A 29 -3.24 -0.81 8.71
C LEU A 29 -3.57 0.57 8.13
N GLY A 30 -4.55 1.27 8.70
CA GLY A 30 -4.95 2.62 8.29
C GLY A 30 -3.80 3.61 8.39
N GLU A 31 -3.06 3.60 9.50
CA GLU A 31 -1.88 4.45 9.68
C GLU A 31 -0.80 4.18 8.62
N VAL A 32 -0.49 2.90 8.39
CA VAL A 32 0.50 2.49 7.39
C VAL A 32 0.07 2.94 5.98
N VAL A 33 -1.18 2.66 5.60
CA VAL A 33 -1.71 3.02 4.29
C VAL A 33 -1.69 4.54 4.08
N GLN A 34 -2.10 5.31 5.09
CA GLN A 34 -2.06 6.77 5.02
C GLN A 34 -0.64 7.32 4.91
N ALA A 35 0.32 6.73 5.61
CA ALA A 35 1.73 7.11 5.49
C ALA A 35 2.25 6.89 4.06
N PHE A 36 1.95 5.74 3.45
CA PHE A 36 2.32 5.46 2.05
C PHE A 36 1.59 6.38 1.07
N CYS A 37 0.30 6.65 1.26
CA CYS A 37 -0.45 7.61 0.45
C CYS A 37 0.20 9.00 0.47
N LYS A 38 0.60 9.49 1.65
CA LYS A 38 1.28 10.79 1.79
C LYS A 38 2.62 10.81 1.06
N LEU A 39 3.42 9.74 1.21
CA LEU A 39 4.71 9.62 0.53
C LEU A 39 4.54 9.61 -1.00
N LEU A 40 3.57 8.87 -1.52
CA LEU A 40 3.34 8.72 -2.96
C LEU A 40 2.55 9.90 -3.58
N ALA A 41 1.91 10.73 -2.76
CA ALA A 41 1.20 11.91 -3.24
C ALA A 41 2.17 13.03 -3.68
N ASP A 42 3.34 13.13 -3.05
CA ASP A 42 4.35 14.13 -3.38
C ASP A 42 5.47 13.52 -4.25
N PRO A 43 5.47 13.73 -5.58
CA PRO A 43 6.52 13.22 -6.45
C PRO A 43 7.90 13.81 -6.14
N ALA A 44 8.00 14.97 -5.48
CA ALA A 44 9.28 15.60 -5.16
C ALA A 44 10.05 14.85 -4.06
N LEU A 45 9.35 14.02 -3.26
CA LEU A 45 9.95 13.19 -2.21
C LEU A 45 10.39 11.82 -2.71
N LEU A 46 10.13 11.51 -3.99
CA LEU A 46 10.40 10.20 -4.57
C LEU A 46 11.65 10.22 -5.45
N PRO A 47 12.35 9.08 -5.56
CA PRO A 47 13.37 8.92 -6.58
C PRO A 47 12.81 9.19 -8.00
N PRO A 48 13.60 9.77 -8.91
CA PRO A 48 13.16 10.06 -10.28
C PRO A 48 12.67 8.82 -11.05
N SER A 49 13.20 7.63 -10.72
CA SER A 49 12.81 6.33 -11.26
C SER A 49 11.43 5.86 -10.77
N VAL A 50 11.01 6.30 -9.59
CA VAL A 50 9.77 5.89 -8.93
C VAL A 50 8.61 6.84 -9.24
N ALA A 51 8.89 8.16 -9.30
CA ALA A 51 7.88 9.20 -9.43
C ALA A 51 6.88 9.01 -10.61
N PRO A 52 7.31 8.59 -11.82
CA PRO A 52 6.39 8.39 -12.95
C PRO A 52 5.42 7.22 -12.77
N ASN A 53 5.83 6.18 -12.03
CA ASN A 53 5.12 4.91 -11.94
C ASN A 53 4.26 4.78 -10.66
N ARG A 54 4.28 5.80 -9.79
CA ARG A 54 3.64 5.76 -8.46
C ARG A 54 2.10 5.70 -8.48
N TYR A 55 1.45 6.12 -9.58
CA TYR A 55 0.01 6.40 -9.61
C TYR A 55 -0.86 5.19 -9.33
N LEU A 56 -0.52 4.02 -9.89
CA LEU A 56 -1.31 2.80 -9.70
C LEU A 56 -1.28 2.35 -8.23
N LEU A 57 -0.08 2.37 -7.62
CA LEU A 57 0.07 2.05 -6.21
C LEU A 57 -0.69 3.06 -5.32
N LEU A 58 -0.55 4.36 -5.60
CA LEU A 58 -1.27 5.40 -4.87
C LEU A 58 -2.79 5.21 -4.94
N ALA A 59 -3.34 4.96 -6.13
CA ALA A 59 -4.78 4.76 -6.30
C ALA A 59 -5.29 3.53 -5.53
N THR A 60 -4.55 2.42 -5.54
CA THR A 60 -4.94 1.23 -4.77
C THR A 60 -4.86 1.47 -3.26
N LEU A 61 -3.84 2.19 -2.79
CA LEU A 61 -3.71 2.54 -1.36
C LEU A 61 -4.81 3.50 -0.91
N GLN A 62 -5.20 4.47 -1.75
CA GLN A 62 -6.32 5.38 -1.45
C GLN A 62 -7.63 4.61 -1.34
N HIS A 63 -7.88 3.68 -2.27
CA HIS A 63 -9.07 2.82 -2.19
C HIS A 63 -9.08 1.94 -0.92
N MET A 64 -7.91 1.43 -0.53
CA MET A 64 -7.78 0.68 0.72
C MET A 64 -8.05 1.55 1.96
N ASP A 65 -7.59 2.81 1.99
CA ASP A 65 -7.89 3.75 3.08
C ASP A 65 -9.40 4.03 3.20
N GLU A 66 -10.11 4.17 2.08
CA GLU A 66 -11.57 4.30 2.06
C GLU A 66 -12.26 3.06 2.66
N GLN A 67 -11.83 1.86 2.27
CA GLN A 67 -12.37 0.61 2.81
C GLN A 67 -12.14 0.47 4.33
N ILE A 68 -10.97 0.88 4.82
CA ILE A 68 -10.66 0.89 6.27
C ILE A 68 -11.59 1.86 7.00
N LYS A 69 -11.80 3.06 6.46
CA LYS A 69 -12.72 4.06 7.02
C LYS A 69 -14.18 3.59 7.05
N ILE A 70 -14.58 2.74 6.12
CA ILE A 70 -15.92 2.11 6.11
C ILE A 70 -16.00 0.96 7.13
N LEU A 71 -14.98 0.10 7.20
CA LEU A 71 -14.97 -1.05 8.10
C LEU A 71 -14.97 -0.67 9.58
N HIS A 72 -14.24 0.38 9.94
CA HIS A 72 -14.10 0.81 11.33
C HIS A 72 -15.46 1.10 12.03
N PRO A 73 -16.36 1.94 11.48
CA PRO A 73 -17.68 2.18 12.07
C PRO A 73 -18.60 0.96 11.99
N LEU A 74 -18.53 0.14 10.94
CA LEU A 74 -19.33 -1.10 10.85
C LEU A 74 -18.99 -2.05 11.99
N ILE A 75 -17.70 -2.22 12.27
CA ILE A 75 -17.19 -3.04 13.36
C ILE A 75 -17.68 -2.46 14.70
N ILE A 76 -17.49 -1.15 14.96
CA ILE A 76 -17.99 -0.51 16.20
C ILE A 76 -19.49 -0.74 16.38
N THR A 77 -20.27 -0.56 15.31
CA THR A 77 -21.73 -0.75 15.31
C THR A 77 -22.12 -2.20 15.59
N PHE A 78 -21.38 -3.16 15.05
CA PHE A 78 -21.63 -4.58 15.29
C PHE A 78 -21.48 -4.95 16.78
N ARG A 79 -20.56 -4.29 17.49
CA ARG A 79 -20.39 -4.47 18.94
C ARG A 79 -21.56 -3.90 19.75
N SER A 80 -22.14 -2.77 19.33
CA SER A 80 -23.22 -2.11 20.09
C SER A 80 -24.57 -2.80 19.93
N ILE A 81 -24.77 -3.54 18.83
CA ILE A 81 -26.04 -4.18 18.43
C ILE A 81 -26.26 -5.55 19.10
N HIS A 82 -25.53 -5.87 20.18
CA HIS A 82 -25.55 -7.18 20.85
C HIS A 82 -26.94 -7.66 21.37
N LYS A 83 -27.96 -6.79 21.37
CA LYS A 83 -29.35 -7.07 21.78
C LYS A 83 -30.41 -6.83 20.69
N SER A 84 -30.00 -6.47 19.47
CA SER A 84 -30.94 -6.15 18.39
C SER A 84 -31.48 -7.40 17.69
N SER A 85 -32.40 -7.23 16.73
CA SER A 85 -32.97 -8.34 15.97
C SER A 85 -31.89 -9.14 15.23
N SER A 86 -32.08 -10.45 15.15
CA SER A 86 -31.13 -11.37 14.49
C SER A 86 -30.85 -11.01 13.04
N GLU A 87 -31.82 -10.37 12.35
CA GLU A 87 -31.69 -9.96 10.97
C GLU A 87 -30.74 -8.78 10.76
N GLN A 88 -30.79 -7.76 11.63
CA GLN A 88 -29.88 -6.62 11.57
C GLN A 88 -28.42 -7.05 11.82
N VAL A 89 -28.22 -7.92 12.81
CA VAL A 89 -26.90 -8.51 13.12
C VAL A 89 -26.39 -9.31 11.91
N ARG A 90 -27.25 -10.12 11.28
CA ARG A 90 -26.89 -10.89 10.08
C ARG A 90 -26.50 -9.99 8.91
N LYS A 91 -27.28 -8.94 8.63
CA LYS A 91 -26.99 -8.00 7.54
C LYS A 91 -25.63 -7.30 7.76
N LEU A 92 -25.41 -6.78 8.96
CA LEU A 92 -24.17 -6.09 9.30
C LEU A 92 -22.95 -7.03 9.25
N ARG A 93 -23.12 -8.29 9.67
CA ARG A 93 -22.08 -9.31 9.52
C ARG A 93 -21.69 -9.53 8.07
N LEU A 94 -22.66 -9.73 7.18
CA LEU A 94 -22.40 -9.92 5.75
C LEU A 94 -21.71 -8.70 5.14
N GLU A 95 -22.10 -7.50 5.55
CA GLU A 95 -21.48 -6.26 5.11
C GLU A 95 -20.02 -6.14 5.57
N ILE A 96 -19.71 -6.52 6.81
CA ILE A 96 -18.33 -6.55 7.32
C ILE A 96 -17.51 -7.62 6.58
N GLU A 97 -18.06 -8.82 6.39
CA GLU A 97 -17.38 -9.91 5.67
C GLU A 97 -17.04 -9.49 4.24
N HIS A 98 -18.00 -8.91 3.51
CA HIS A 98 -17.79 -8.40 2.16
C HIS A 98 -16.70 -7.32 2.11
N ASN A 99 -16.74 -6.34 3.01
CA ASN A 99 -15.73 -5.28 3.04
C ASN A 99 -14.34 -5.81 3.42
N LEU A 100 -14.25 -6.81 4.30
CA LEU A 100 -12.98 -7.46 4.62
C LEU A 100 -12.39 -8.20 3.41
N GLU A 101 -13.23 -8.84 2.59
CA GLU A 101 -12.80 -9.48 1.34
C GLU A 101 -12.25 -8.46 0.34
N LEU A 102 -12.96 -7.35 0.14
CA LEU A 102 -12.48 -6.24 -0.69
C LEU A 102 -11.15 -5.68 -0.20
N LEU A 103 -10.96 -5.58 1.12
CA LEU A 103 -9.71 -5.13 1.73
C LEU A 103 -8.57 -6.13 1.49
N VAL A 104 -8.84 -7.43 1.56
CA VAL A 104 -7.85 -8.48 1.23
C VAL A 104 -7.44 -8.39 -0.23
N GLN A 105 -8.40 -8.20 -1.14
CA GLN A 105 -8.13 -8.01 -2.56
C GLN A 105 -7.26 -6.77 -2.80
N SER A 106 -7.60 -5.63 -2.19
CA SER A 106 -6.85 -4.38 -2.31
C SER A 106 -5.42 -4.50 -1.78
N CYS A 107 -5.20 -5.29 -0.72
CA CYS A 107 -3.86 -5.63 -0.24
C CYS A 107 -3.06 -6.44 -1.26
N GLN A 108 -3.67 -7.44 -1.89
CA GLN A 108 -3.03 -8.26 -2.92
C GLN A 108 -2.66 -7.42 -4.15
N ASP A 109 -3.55 -6.53 -4.57
CA ASP A 109 -3.30 -5.67 -5.72
C ASP A 109 -2.24 -4.61 -5.41
N SER A 110 -2.23 -4.07 -4.18
CA SER A 110 -1.16 -3.18 -3.71
C SER A 110 0.20 -3.87 -3.71
N LEU A 111 0.27 -5.15 -3.29
CA LEU A 111 1.49 -5.95 -3.35
C LEU A 111 1.98 -6.16 -4.79
N LYS A 112 1.08 -6.45 -5.73
CA LYS A 112 1.45 -6.58 -7.16
C LYS A 112 1.96 -5.25 -7.71
N HIS A 113 1.27 -4.15 -7.44
CA HIS A 113 1.69 -2.82 -7.90
C HIS A 113 3.04 -2.42 -7.30
N PHE A 114 3.29 -2.77 -6.04
CA PHE A 114 4.59 -2.55 -5.41
C PHE A 114 5.70 -3.36 -6.08
N GLN A 115 5.45 -4.64 -6.40
CA GLN A 115 6.42 -5.48 -7.13
C GLN A 115 6.74 -4.90 -8.51
N VAL A 116 5.71 -4.53 -9.28
CA VAL A 116 5.88 -3.89 -10.59
C VAL A 116 6.69 -2.60 -10.49
N LEU A 117 6.37 -1.75 -9.51
CA LEU A 117 7.09 -0.50 -9.28
C LEU A 117 8.56 -0.75 -8.93
N SER A 118 8.84 -1.74 -8.09
CA SER A 118 10.19 -2.16 -7.73
C SER A 118 10.98 -2.64 -8.94
N ASP A 119 10.38 -3.50 -9.77
CA ASP A 119 11.03 -4.05 -10.98
C ASP A 119 11.34 -2.96 -12.00
N GLN A 120 10.39 -2.04 -12.23
CA GLN A 120 10.57 -0.88 -13.11
C GLN A 120 11.68 0.05 -12.61
N THR A 121 11.71 0.31 -11.30
CA THR A 121 12.71 1.17 -10.66
C THR A 121 14.11 0.59 -10.86
N HIS A 122 14.28 -0.68 -10.55
CA HIS A 122 15.56 -1.38 -10.70
C HIS A 122 16.01 -1.48 -12.16
N PHE A 123 15.07 -1.63 -13.11
CA PHE A 123 15.39 -1.61 -14.53
C PHE A 123 15.91 -0.23 -14.99
N GLU A 124 15.26 0.86 -14.59
CA GLU A 124 15.70 2.22 -14.93
C GLU A 124 17.05 2.56 -14.28
N GLU A 125 17.28 2.13 -13.03
CA GLU A 125 18.59 2.31 -12.36
C GLU A 125 19.72 1.61 -13.13
N LYS A 126 19.54 0.35 -13.52
CA LYS A 126 20.53 -0.39 -14.32
C LYS A 126 20.81 0.27 -15.67
N LYS A 127 19.76 0.80 -16.31
CA LYS A 127 19.87 1.49 -17.59
C LYS A 127 20.71 2.77 -17.42
N LEU A 128 20.49 3.54 -16.37
CA LEU A 128 21.28 4.75 -16.07
C LEU A 128 22.76 4.43 -15.80
N GLU A 129 23.06 3.35 -15.07
CA GLU A 129 24.44 2.90 -14.83
C GLU A 129 25.19 2.52 -16.11
N GLN A 130 24.49 1.86 -17.05
CA GLN A 130 25.06 1.52 -18.36
C GLN A 130 25.35 2.76 -19.20
N PHE A 131 24.47 3.77 -19.19
CA PHE A 131 24.71 5.02 -19.90
C PHE A 131 25.88 5.82 -19.30
N ALA A 132 26.00 5.84 -17.97
CA ALA A 132 27.14 6.49 -17.30
C ALA A 132 28.48 5.81 -17.64
N SER A 133 28.48 4.47 -17.75
CA SER A 133 29.68 3.70 -18.08
C SER A 133 30.14 3.86 -19.53
N ASN A 134 29.22 4.19 -20.44
CA ASN A 134 29.49 4.35 -21.88
C ASN A 134 29.84 5.78 -22.29
N GLN A 135 29.89 6.74 -21.36
CA GLN A 135 30.40 8.07 -21.71
C GLN A 135 31.92 8.02 -21.94
N PRO A 136 32.41 8.46 -23.12
CA PRO A 136 33.84 8.52 -23.36
C PRO A 136 34.47 9.41 -22.29
N LYS A 137 35.47 8.87 -21.59
CA LYS A 137 36.28 9.62 -20.62
C LYS A 137 36.71 10.92 -21.31
N PRO A 138 36.48 12.11 -20.72
CA PRO A 138 36.96 13.34 -21.30
C PRO A 138 38.47 13.18 -21.50
N GLU A 139 38.91 13.19 -22.76
CA GLU A 139 40.32 13.14 -23.11
C GLU A 139 41.00 14.22 -22.27
N ALA A 140 41.94 13.80 -21.42
CA ALA A 140 42.67 14.73 -20.57
C ALA A 140 43.18 15.86 -21.47
N PRO A 141 42.94 17.14 -21.14
CA PRO A 141 43.35 18.25 -21.99
C PRO A 141 44.82 18.07 -22.30
N GLY A 142 45.09 17.73 -23.57
CA GLY A 142 46.42 17.41 -24.04
C GLY A 142 47.33 18.57 -23.63
N LYS A 143 48.46 18.21 -23.03
CA LYS A 143 49.52 19.14 -22.64
C LYS A 143 49.98 19.94 -23.87
N LEU A 144 49.28 21.03 -24.18
CA LEU A 144 49.63 22.06 -25.16
C LEU A 144 50.54 23.13 -24.53
N TYR A 145 51.38 22.72 -23.59
CA TYR A 145 52.49 23.52 -23.11
C TYR A 145 53.74 22.80 -23.57
N LEU A 146 54.37 23.28 -24.65
CA LEU A 146 55.83 23.22 -24.92
C LEU A 146 56.13 23.61 -26.40
N LEU A 147 55.74 24.81 -26.85
CA LEU A 147 56.32 25.41 -28.06
C LEU A 147 56.39 26.95 -27.94
N PHE A 148 57.13 27.45 -26.95
CA PHE A 148 57.71 28.80 -26.98
C PHE A 148 59.03 28.76 -26.19
N ARG A 149 60.12 28.44 -26.88
CA ARG A 149 61.49 28.78 -26.48
C ARG A 149 62.36 28.94 -27.71
#